data_AF-A0A7C5I8H5-F1
#
_entry.id   AF-A0A7C5I8H5-F1
#
_cell.length_a   1.000
_cell.length_b   1.000
_cell.length_c   1.000
_cell.angle_alpha   90.00
_cell.angle_beta   90.00
_cell.angle_gamma   90.00
#
_symmetry.space_group_name_H-M   'P 1'
#
loop_
_entity.id
_entity.type
_entity.pdbx_description
1 polymer ?
#
loop_
_entity_poly.entity_id
_entity_poly.type
_entity_poly.pdbx_seq_one_letter_code
_entity_poly.pdbx_strand_id
1 'polypeptide(L)'
;LVTIASVLALAFLMNYSGATATLGLAFAATGILFPFFSALLGWLGVFLTGSDTSANALFGNLQVVTAGRLGLSPVLMAAANSSGGVMGKMISLQSIAVAAAATGMRAAEEGKLFRFTLRHSIVLASAIGLVTVFYAYVMPQWAP
;
A
#
# COMPACT_ATOMS: atom_id res chain seq x y z
N LEU A 1 -13.48 -0.68 -17.93
CA LEU A 1 -14.32 -1.68 -17.24
C LEU A 1 -13.69 -3.07 -17.13
N VAL A 2 -13.52 -3.87 -18.20
CA VAL A 2 -13.03 -5.27 -18.08
C VAL A 2 -11.67 -5.36 -17.38
N THR A 3 -10.67 -4.56 -17.77
CA THR A 3 -9.34 -4.58 -17.14
C THR A 3 -9.38 -4.22 -15.66
N ILE A 4 -10.15 -3.19 -15.31
CA ILE A 4 -10.35 -2.72 -13.94
C ILE A 4 -11.09 -3.78 -13.10
N ALA A 5 -12.13 -4.40 -13.67
CA ALA A 5 -12.90 -5.47 -13.04
C ALA A 5 -12.08 -6.76 -12.84
N SER A 6 -11.24 -7.14 -13.81
CA SER A 6 -10.34 -8.31 -13.69
C SER A 6 -9.27 -8.10 -12.63
N VAL A 7 -8.67 -6.91 -12.56
CA VAL A 7 -7.68 -6.57 -11.53
C VAL A 7 -8.33 -6.56 -10.14
N LEU A 8 -9.56 -6.04 -10.03
CA LEU A 8 -10.38 -6.12 -8.82
C LEU A 8 -10.65 -7.56 -8.38
N ALA A 9 -11.12 -8.39 -9.30
CA ALA A 9 -11.48 -9.77 -9.01
C ALA A 9 -10.25 -10.53 -8.50
N LEU A 10 -9.09 -10.30 -9.12
CA LEU A 10 -7.81 -10.84 -8.66
C LEU A 10 -7.45 -10.31 -7.27
N ALA A 11 -7.60 -9.01 -7.03
CA ALA A 11 -7.31 -8.38 -5.74
C ALA A 11 -8.18 -8.98 -4.62
N PHE A 12 -9.50 -9.02 -4.80
CA PHE A 12 -10.41 -9.64 -3.82
C PHE A 12 -10.12 -11.14 -3.63
N LEU A 13 -9.80 -11.87 -4.69
CA LEU A 13 -9.40 -13.27 -4.61
C LEU A 13 -8.10 -13.45 -3.80
N MET A 14 -7.10 -12.58 -3.98
CA MET A 14 -5.86 -12.59 -3.20
C MET A 14 -6.09 -12.26 -1.73
N ASN A 15 -7.03 -11.37 -1.42
CA ASN A 15 -7.42 -11.06 -0.05
C ASN A 15 -8.12 -12.26 0.61
N TYR A 16 -9.12 -12.83 -0.07
CA TYR A 16 -9.95 -13.91 0.47
C TYR A 16 -9.20 -15.24 0.58
N SER A 17 -8.26 -15.51 -0.34
CA SER A 17 -7.37 -16.68 -0.28
C SER A 17 -6.27 -16.55 0.77
N GLY A 18 -6.16 -15.41 1.46
CA GLY A 18 -5.10 -15.14 2.42
C GLY A 18 -3.72 -14.90 1.78
N ALA A 19 -3.60 -14.90 0.46
CA ALA A 19 -2.34 -14.69 -0.25
C ALA A 19 -1.69 -13.35 0.12
N THR A 20 -2.47 -12.29 0.28
CA THR A 20 -1.94 -10.98 0.70
C THR A 20 -1.42 -10.99 2.14
N ALA A 21 -2.05 -11.76 3.03
CA ALA A 21 -1.58 -11.93 4.41
C ALA A 21 -0.29 -12.77 4.46
N THR A 22 -0.21 -13.84 3.65
CA THR A 22 1.00 -14.66 3.51
C THR A 22 2.16 -13.86 2.92
N LEU A 23 1.91 -13.00 1.92
CA LEU A 23 2.92 -12.07 1.40
C LEU A 23 3.36 -11.05 2.46
N GLY A 24 2.43 -10.52 3.26
CA GLY A 24 2.77 -9.64 4.39
C GLY A 24 3.65 -10.32 5.43
N LEU A 25 3.37 -11.58 5.77
CA LEU A 25 4.19 -12.38 6.65
C LEU A 25 5.56 -12.73 6.03
N ALA A 26 5.60 -13.02 4.73
CA ALA A 26 6.85 -13.26 4.02
C ALA A 26 7.73 -12.01 3.98
N PHE A 27 7.15 -10.83 3.77
CA PHE A 27 7.87 -9.56 3.84
C PHE A 27 8.28 -9.21 5.26
N ALA A 28 7.47 -9.52 6.28
CA ALA A 28 7.88 -9.43 7.68
C ALA A 28 9.11 -10.29 8.00
N ALA A 29 9.27 -11.44 7.33
CA ALA A 29 10.43 -12.31 7.48
C ALA A 29 11.70 -11.79 6.76
N THR A 30 11.61 -10.74 5.92
CA THR A 30 12.79 -10.20 5.21
C THR A 30 13.75 -9.42 6.10
N GLY A 31 13.38 -9.13 7.35
CA GLY A 31 14.26 -8.51 8.34
C GLY A 31 14.69 -7.09 7.94
N ILE A 32 15.89 -6.94 7.41
CA ILE A 32 16.49 -5.64 7.09
C ILE A 32 15.72 -4.86 6.01
N LEU A 33 15.03 -5.57 5.11
CA LEU A 33 14.22 -4.94 4.07
C LEU A 33 12.79 -4.63 4.52
N PHE A 34 12.40 -5.01 5.73
CA PHE A 34 11.05 -4.80 6.23
C PHE A 34 10.57 -3.34 6.18
N PRO A 35 11.37 -2.31 6.52
CA PRO A 35 10.95 -0.91 6.42
C PRO A 35 10.54 -0.50 5.00
N PHE A 36 11.20 -1.03 3.97
CA PHE A 36 10.86 -0.79 2.57
C PHE A 36 9.52 -1.47 2.22
N PHE A 37 9.39 -2.75 2.59
CA PHE A 37 8.18 -3.51 2.32
C PHE A 37 6.99 -3.07 3.17
N SER A 38 7.22 -2.42 4.31
CA SER A 38 6.18 -1.86 5.17
C SER A 38 5.30 -0.85 4.42
N ALA A 39 5.94 0.05 3.64
CA ALA A 39 5.25 1.01 2.80
C ALA A 39 4.49 0.33 1.64
N LEU A 40 5.08 -0.70 1.03
CA LEU A 40 4.43 -1.48 -0.04
C LEU A 40 3.24 -2.30 0.47
N LEU A 41 3.28 -2.77 1.71
CA LEU A 41 2.17 -3.46 2.36
C LEU A 41 1.01 -2.52 2.63
N GLY A 42 1.29 -1.30 3.10
CA GLY A 42 0.29 -0.24 3.20
C GLY A 42 -0.35 0.09 1.85
N TRP A 43 0.48 0.25 0.83
CA TRP A 43 0.06 0.50 -0.55
C TRP A 43 -0.87 -0.60 -1.09
N LEU A 44 -0.48 -1.88 -0.92
CA LEU A 44 -1.31 -3.03 -1.28
C LEU A 44 -2.63 -3.02 -0.52
N GLY A 45 -2.59 -2.79 0.79
CA GLY A 45 -3.77 -2.74 1.64
C GLY A 45 -4.80 -1.74 1.13
N VAL A 46 -4.40 -0.49 0.88
CA VAL A 46 -5.33 0.55 0.41
C VAL A 46 -5.75 0.36 -1.03
N PHE A 47 -4.90 -0.19 -1.89
CA PHE A 47 -5.30 -0.56 -3.24
C PHE A 47 -6.44 -1.58 -3.24
N LEU A 48 -6.35 -2.59 -2.36
CA LEU A 48 -7.34 -3.66 -2.19
C LEU A 48 -8.63 -3.18 -1.51
N THR A 49 -8.50 -2.44 -0.40
CA THR A 49 -9.65 -2.03 0.42
C THR A 49 -10.30 -0.75 -0.07
N GLY A 50 -9.59 0.07 -0.85
CA GLY A 50 -10.00 1.42 -1.23
C GLY A 50 -9.96 2.45 -0.09
N SER A 51 -9.55 2.06 1.12
CA SER A 51 -9.62 2.89 2.33
C SER A 51 -8.43 2.69 3.26
N ASP A 52 -7.81 3.80 3.66
CA ASP A 52 -6.69 3.84 4.62
C ASP A 52 -7.09 3.23 5.97
N THR A 53 -8.31 3.48 6.45
CA THR A 53 -8.81 2.93 7.72
C THR A 53 -8.91 1.41 7.66
N SER A 54 -9.51 0.87 6.59
CA SER A 54 -9.67 -0.56 6.41
C SER A 54 -8.32 -1.26 6.19
N ALA A 55 -7.38 -0.62 5.49
CA ALA A 55 -6.03 -1.15 5.30
C ALA A 55 -5.22 -1.15 6.61
N ASN A 56 -5.33 -0.09 7.43
CA ASN A 56 -4.70 -0.03 8.75
C ASN A 56 -5.31 -1.06 9.70
N ALA A 57 -6.61 -1.35 9.61
CA ALA A 57 -7.22 -2.45 10.37
C ALA A 57 -6.68 -3.83 9.93
N LEU A 58 -6.40 -4.02 8.63
CA LEU A 58 -5.93 -5.29 8.07
C LEU A 58 -4.44 -5.55 8.36
N PHE A 59 -3.59 -4.54 8.20
CA PHE A 59 -2.14 -4.69 8.26
C PHE A 59 -1.47 -3.87 9.37
N GLY A 60 -2.12 -2.89 9.98
CA GLY A 60 -1.50 -2.03 10.99
C GLY A 60 -0.99 -2.81 12.20
N ASN A 61 -1.76 -3.79 12.70
CA ASN A 61 -1.31 -4.64 13.81
C ASN A 61 -0.11 -5.52 13.39
N LEU A 62 -0.13 -6.09 12.18
CA LEU A 62 1.00 -6.84 11.62
C LEU A 62 2.29 -6.01 11.60
N GLN A 63 2.19 -4.73 11.23
CA GLN A 63 3.33 -3.81 11.18
C GLN A 63 3.90 -3.56 12.57
N VAL A 64 3.05 -3.28 13.56
CA VAL A 64 3.44 -3.04 14.95
C VAL A 64 4.08 -4.28 15.59
N VAL A 65 3.48 -5.46 15.38
CA VAL A 65 4.01 -6.73 15.92
C VAL A 65 5.34 -7.08 15.26
N THR A 66 5.45 -6.91 13.94
CA THR A 66 6.71 -7.18 13.22
C THR A 66 7.80 -6.18 13.64
N ALA A 67 7.46 -4.90 13.83
CA ALA A 67 8.38 -3.89 14.33
C ALA A 67 8.97 -4.29 15.68
N GLY A 68 8.12 -4.73 16.62
CA GLY A 68 8.57 -5.21 17.94
C GLY A 68 9.48 -6.44 17.86
N ARG A 69 9.25 -7.35 16.91
CA ARG A 69 10.12 -8.53 16.69
C ARG A 69 11.46 -8.17 16.05
N LEU A 70 11.49 -7.16 15.18
CA LEU A 70 12.69 -6.70 14.47
C LEU A 70 13.47 -5.61 15.22
N GLY A 71 12.98 -5.15 16.37
CA GLY A 71 13.60 -4.05 17.13
C GLY A 71 13.47 -2.68 16.44
N LEU A 72 12.46 -2.49 15.60
CA LEU A 72 12.17 -1.24 14.90
C LEU A 72 11.10 -0.43 15.64
N SER A 73 11.03 0.89 15.43
CA SER A 73 9.96 1.72 16.01
C SER A 73 8.59 1.27 15.48
N PRO A 74 7.65 0.86 16.35
CA PRO A 74 6.30 0.50 15.94
C PRO A 74 5.54 1.69 15.34
N VAL A 75 5.82 2.91 15.82
CA VAL A 75 5.23 4.15 15.31
C VAL A 75 5.72 4.40 13.89
N LEU A 76 7.01 4.23 13.62
CA LEU A 76 7.58 4.39 12.28
C LEU A 76 6.96 3.40 11.29
N MET A 77 6.83 2.12 11.68
CA MET A 77 6.24 1.09 10.80
C MET A 77 4.73 1.31 10.59
N ALA A 78 4.00 1.75 11.62
CA ALA A 78 2.59 2.12 11.47
C ALA A 78 2.42 3.36 10.57
N ALA A 79 3.28 4.37 10.72
CA ALA A 79 3.30 5.56 9.89
C ALA A 79 3.66 5.23 8.43
N ALA A 80 4.63 4.35 8.21
CA ALA A 80 5.00 3.86 6.88
C ALA A 80 3.85 3.12 6.20
N ASN A 81 3.12 2.29 6.93
CA ASN A 81 1.92 1.62 6.42
C ASN A 81 0.85 2.63 5.99
N SER A 82 0.56 3.61 6.84
CA SER A 82 -0.44 4.64 6.51
C SER A 82 0.01 5.52 5.34
N SER A 83 1.29 5.90 5.30
CA SER A 83 1.83 6.77 4.24
C SER A 83 1.93 6.07 2.89
N GLY A 84 2.33 4.80 2.88
CA GLY A 84 2.28 3.94 1.69
C GLY A 84 0.84 3.69 1.23
N GLY A 85 -0.10 3.60 2.18
CA GLY A 85 -1.54 3.49 1.92
C GLY A 85 -2.10 4.65 1.10
N VAL A 86 -1.77 5.89 1.47
CA VAL A 86 -2.19 7.08 0.71
C VAL A 86 -1.74 7.01 -0.75
N MET A 87 -0.54 6.46 -1.00
CA MET A 87 -0.06 6.26 -2.37
C MET A 87 -0.88 5.20 -3.11
N GLY A 88 -1.35 4.16 -2.42
CA GLY A 88 -2.25 3.14 -2.97
C GLY A 88 -3.65 3.68 -3.27
N LYS A 89 -4.10 4.72 -2.57
CA LYS A 89 -5.40 5.35 -2.80
C LYS A 89 -5.53 5.93 -4.21
N MET A 90 -4.45 6.45 -4.79
CA MET A 90 -4.43 7.00 -6.16
C MET A 90 -4.84 5.98 -7.23
N ILE A 91 -4.64 4.69 -6.96
CA ILE A 91 -4.99 3.59 -7.86
C ILE A 91 -6.22 2.82 -7.38
N SER A 92 -6.81 3.23 -6.25
CA SER A 92 -8.06 2.65 -5.78
C SER A 92 -9.16 2.92 -6.79
N LEU A 93 -10.00 1.91 -7.00
CA LEU A 93 -11.11 2.03 -7.93
C LEU A 93 -12.10 3.10 -7.54
N GLN A 94 -12.30 3.31 -6.25
CA GLN A 94 -13.16 4.37 -5.75
C GLN A 94 -12.64 5.74 -6.18
N SER A 95 -11.32 5.97 -6.08
CA SER A 95 -10.73 7.24 -6.51
C SER A 95 -10.76 7.41 -8.03
N ILE A 96 -10.54 6.34 -8.80
CA ILE A 96 -10.60 6.38 -10.27
C ILE A 96 -12.02 6.59 -10.77
N ALA A 97 -13.01 5.94 -10.17
CA ALA A 97 -14.42 6.11 -10.52
C ALA A 97 -14.89 7.53 -10.23
N VAL A 98 -14.51 8.10 -9.07
CA VAL A 98 -14.80 9.50 -8.74
C VAL A 98 -14.11 10.46 -9.71
N ALA A 99 -12.84 10.22 -10.04
CA ALA A 99 -12.12 11.04 -11.00
C ALA A 99 -12.75 10.98 -12.40
N ALA A 100 -13.16 9.80 -12.86
CA ALA A 100 -13.82 9.61 -14.14
C ALA A 100 -15.19 10.34 -14.19
N ALA A 101 -15.97 10.23 -13.12
CA ALA A 101 -17.25 10.93 -12.97
C ALA A 101 -17.07 12.46 -12.94
N ALA A 102 -16.07 12.97 -12.21
CA ALA A 102 -15.81 14.40 -12.08
C ALA A 102 -15.27 15.05 -13.36
N THR A 103 -14.51 14.29 -14.16
CA THR A 103 -13.88 14.79 -15.42
C THR A 103 -14.75 14.54 -16.65
N GLY A 104 -15.89 13.86 -16.52
CA GLY A 104 -16.76 13.50 -17.65
C GLY A 104 -16.09 12.55 -18.64
N MET A 105 -15.07 11.82 -18.21
CA MET A 105 -14.29 10.91 -19.07
C MET A 105 -15.17 9.75 -19.56
N ARG A 106 -14.99 9.35 -20.83
CA ARG A 106 -15.66 8.17 -21.37
C ARG A 106 -15.08 6.92 -20.68
N ALA A 107 -15.92 5.90 -20.44
CA ALA A 107 -15.50 4.64 -19.80
C ALA A 107 -14.31 3.93 -20.48
N ALA A 108 -14.04 4.23 -21.76
CA ALA A 108 -12.89 3.73 -22.50
C ALA A 108 -11.54 4.36 -22.06
N GLU A 109 -11.56 5.54 -21.43
CA GLU A 109 -10.37 6.30 -21.03
C GLU A 109 -9.97 6.07 -19.57
N GLU A 110 -10.86 5.52 -18.75
CA GLU A 110 -10.56 5.10 -17.36
C GLU A 110 -9.37 4.14 -17.27
N GLY A 111 -9.23 3.25 -18.25
CA GLY A 111 -8.12 2.31 -18.32
C GLY A 111 -6.78 2.99 -18.60
N LYS A 112 -6.77 4.10 -19.37
CA LYS A 112 -5.58 4.93 -19.56
C LYS A 112 -5.23 5.68 -18.28
N LEU A 113 -6.25 6.20 -17.59
CA LEU A 113 -6.07 6.88 -16.31
C LEU A 113 -5.48 5.94 -15.25
N PHE A 114 -6.01 4.73 -15.10
CA PHE A 114 -5.44 3.70 -14.20
C PHE A 114 -3.98 3.40 -14.54
N ARG A 115 -3.65 3.20 -15.82
CA ARG A 115 -2.26 2.92 -16.23
C ARG A 115 -1.31 4.07 -15.93
N PHE A 116 -1.79 5.30 -16.07
CA PHE A 116 -1.03 6.50 -15.76
C PHE A 116 -0.81 6.65 -14.24
N THR A 117 -1.87 6.53 -13.45
CA THR A 117 -1.78 6.65 -11.98
C THR A 117 -1.03 5.49 -11.35
N LEU A 118 -1.10 4.28 -11.94
CA LEU A 118 -0.32 3.12 -11.49
C LEU A 118 1.17 3.39 -11.46
N ARG A 119 1.73 3.98 -12.54
CA ARG A 119 3.16 4.31 -12.59
C ARG A 119 3.55 5.32 -11.51
N HIS A 120 2.76 6.39 -11.35
CA HIS A 120 3.02 7.41 -10.34
C HIS A 120 2.90 6.84 -8.92
N SER A 121 1.90 6.01 -8.69
CA SER A 121 1.64 5.37 -7.40
C SER A 121 2.76 4.42 -6.99
N ILE A 122 3.29 3.60 -7.91
CA ILE A 122 4.43 2.72 -7.62
C ILE A 122 5.70 3.52 -7.33
N VAL A 123 5.98 4.57 -8.10
CA VAL A 123 7.17 5.43 -7.88
C VAL A 123 7.09 6.11 -6.50
N LEU A 124 5.93 6.66 -6.16
CA LEU A 124 5.73 7.34 -4.87
C LEU A 124 5.73 6.35 -3.69
N ALA A 125 5.12 5.17 -3.84
CA ALA A 125 5.18 4.12 -2.82
C ALA A 125 6.63 3.65 -2.59
N SER A 126 7.43 3.51 -3.66
CA SER A 126 8.84 3.16 -3.55
C SER A 126 9.65 4.29 -2.88
N ALA A 127 9.34 5.54 -3.17
CA ALA A 127 9.97 6.69 -2.51
C ALA A 127 9.66 6.71 -1.00
N ILE A 128 8.40 6.46 -0.60
CA ILE A 128 8.01 6.31 0.81
C ILE A 128 8.78 5.15 1.44
N GLY A 129 8.90 4.01 0.77
CA GLY A 129 9.70 2.87 1.24
C GLY A 129 11.17 3.24 1.49
N LEU A 130 11.79 3.99 0.58
CA LEU A 130 13.17 4.47 0.75
C LEU A 130 13.30 5.45 1.93
N VAL A 131 12.34 6.35 2.11
CA VAL A 131 12.29 7.27 3.26
C VAL A 131 12.15 6.48 4.57
N THR A 132 11.30 5.46 4.61
CA THR A 132 11.14 4.61 5.79
C THR A 132 12.44 3.84 6.11
N VAL A 133 13.14 3.32 5.11
CA VAL A 133 14.47 2.69 5.28
C VAL A 133 15.48 3.70 5.83
N PHE A 134 15.48 4.93 5.31
CA PHE A 134 16.36 5.99 5.79
C PHE A 134 16.11 6.30 7.28
N TYR A 135 14.86 6.46 7.69
CA TYR A 135 14.51 6.66 9.10
C TYR A 135 14.81 5.43 9.97
N ALA A 136 14.64 4.22 9.44
CA ALA A 136 14.88 3.00 10.20
C ALA A 136 16.38 2.74 10.47
N TYR A 137 17.27 3.06 9.50
CA TYR A 137 18.70 2.72 9.59
C TYR A 137 19.65 3.89 9.76
N VAL A 138 19.36 5.05 9.15
CA VAL A 138 20.29 6.19 9.13
C VAL A 138 20.01 7.15 10.28
N MET A 139 18.73 7.41 10.58
CA MET A 139 18.32 8.33 11.65
C MET A 139 17.20 7.77 12.55
N PRO A 140 17.42 6.65 13.26
CA PRO A 140 16.43 6.09 14.16
C PRO A 140 16.06 7.03 15.32
N GLN A 141 16.94 7.96 15.69
CA GLN A 141 16.70 9.01 16.71
C GLN A 141 15.65 10.06 16.29
N TRP A 142 15.35 10.17 15.00
CA TRP A 142 14.37 11.15 14.46
C TRP A 142 13.02 10.50 14.18
N ALA A 143 12.95 9.17 14.28
CA ALA A 143 11.70 8.45 14.22
C ALA A 143 10.97 8.66 15.56
N PRO A 144 9.67 9.00 15.53
CA PRO A 144 8.85 9.13 16.73
C PRO A 144 8.62 7.79 17.46
#